data_AF-A0A3E0IA21-F1
#
_entry.id   AF-A0A3E0IA21-F1
#
_cell.length_a   1.000
_cell.length_b   1.000
_cell.length_c   1.000
_cell.angle_alpha   90.00
_cell.angle_beta   90.00
_cell.angle_gamma   90.00
#
_symmetry.space_group_name_H-M   'P 1'
#
loop_
_entity.id
_entity.type
_entity.pdbx_description
1 polymer ?
#
loop_
_entity_poly.entity_id
_entity_poly.type
_entity_poly.pdbx_seq_one_letter_code
_entity_poly.pdbx_strand_id
1 'polypeptide(L)'
;MPGEKIFTTWLTSTDRVDHAVTDEEFTAHRPEPEAVCGAVIMLAPMETPPGPHCARCSAFLAARESLRDLEQRIDPHRHRRPCWLHRILHRTSTPAVPTPRALGRRGRLHTPADAMGSPAVVSAGLTGSDRDQR
;
A
#
# COMPACT_ATOMS: atom_id res chain seq x y z
N MET A 1 -30.86 17.72 -14.63
CA MET A 1 -29.93 16.62 -14.37
C MET A 1 -29.82 16.48 -12.86
N PRO A 2 -30.28 15.37 -12.26
CA PRO A 2 -30.06 15.13 -10.84
C PRO A 2 -28.56 15.10 -10.53
N GLY A 3 -28.18 15.60 -9.36
CA GLY A 3 -26.79 15.76 -9.00
C GLY A 3 -26.04 14.44 -8.83
N GLU A 4 -24.88 14.30 -9.46
CA GLU A 4 -24.02 13.13 -9.28
C GLU A 4 -23.45 13.12 -7.85
N LYS A 5 -23.82 12.10 -7.08
CA LYS A 5 -23.39 11.90 -5.70
C LYS A 5 -22.12 11.06 -5.73
N ILE A 6 -21.01 11.61 -5.26
CA ILE A 6 -19.80 10.81 -5.01
C ILE A 6 -20.04 9.96 -3.78
N PHE A 7 -19.92 8.66 -3.95
CA PHE A 7 -19.87 7.70 -2.87
C PHE A 7 -18.42 7.50 -2.46
N THR A 8 -18.17 7.44 -1.15
CA THR A 8 -16.84 7.28 -0.58
C THR A 8 -16.84 6.22 0.50
N THR A 9 -15.83 5.37 0.47
CA THR A 9 -15.54 4.37 1.51
C THR A 9 -14.30 4.80 2.29
N TRP A 10 -14.30 4.61 3.62
CA TRP A 10 -13.13 4.87 4.46
C TRP A 10 -12.30 3.60 4.62
N LEU A 11 -11.01 3.68 4.33
CA LEU A 11 -10.06 2.57 4.44
C LEU A 11 -8.95 2.92 5.42
N THR A 12 -8.64 2.01 6.34
CA THR A 12 -7.55 2.16 7.32
C THR A 12 -6.21 1.85 6.68
N SER A 13 -5.26 2.78 6.74
CA SER A 13 -3.89 2.57 6.29
C SER A 13 -2.99 2.02 7.39
N THR A 14 -1.83 1.50 6.99
CA THR A 14 -0.82 0.92 7.91
C THR A 14 -0.28 1.89 8.96
N ASP A 15 -0.39 3.20 8.74
CA ASP A 15 -0.10 4.26 9.72
C ASP A 15 -1.26 4.50 10.73
N ARG A 16 -2.31 3.68 10.65
CA ARG A 16 -3.53 3.73 11.47
C ARG A 16 -4.32 5.03 11.31
N VAL A 17 -4.36 5.58 10.10
CA VAL A 17 -5.24 6.69 9.74
C VAL A 17 -6.28 6.19 8.74
N ASP A 18 -7.52 6.65 8.87
CA ASP A 18 -8.58 6.29 7.93
C ASP A 18 -8.63 7.31 6.79
N HIS A 19 -8.55 6.83 5.56
CA HIS A 19 -8.59 7.63 4.35
C HIS A 19 -9.86 7.37 3.54
N ALA A 20 -10.55 8.44 3.16
CA ALA A 20 -11.67 8.33 2.22
C ALA A 20 -11.15 8.05 0.80
N VAL A 21 -11.71 7.02 0.17
CA VAL A 21 -11.45 6.57 -1.21
C VAL A 21 -12.77 6.62 -1.98
N THR A 22 -12.76 7.01 -3.25
CA THR A 22 -13.98 7.02 -4.07
C THR A 22 -14.34 5.60 -4.50
N ASP A 23 -15.63 5.36 -4.77
CA ASP A 23 -16.09 4.03 -5.21
C ASP A 23 -15.44 3.59 -6.52
N GLU A 24 -15.10 4.52 -7.42
CA GLU A 24 -14.39 4.20 -8.68
C GLU A 24 -12.98 3.70 -8.41
N GLU A 25 -12.26 4.31 -7.46
CA GLU A 25 -10.91 3.86 -7.11
C GLU A 25 -10.95 2.55 -6.32
N PHE A 26 -11.96 2.37 -5.45
CA PHE A 26 -12.17 1.11 -4.73
C PHE A 26 -12.49 -0.05 -5.69
N THR A 27 -13.39 0.17 -6.65
CA THR A 27 -13.78 -0.83 -7.67
C THR A 27 -12.70 -1.07 -8.73
N ALA A 28 -11.67 -0.22 -8.81
CA ALA A 28 -10.50 -0.48 -9.66
C ALA A 28 -9.62 -1.63 -9.13
N HIS A 29 -9.86 -2.14 -7.91
CA HIS A 29 -9.12 -3.25 -7.28
C HIS A 29 -7.60 -3.09 -7.33
N ARG A 30 -7.12 -1.86 -7.17
CA ARG A 30 -5.68 -1.59 -7.10
C ARG A 30 -5.14 -2.04 -5.76
N PRO A 31 -3.90 -2.57 -5.71
CA PRO A 31 -3.28 -2.95 -4.44
C PRO A 31 -3.05 -1.73 -3.52
N GLU A 32 -2.91 -0.55 -4.11
CA GLU A 32 -2.64 0.71 -3.43
C GLU A 32 -3.61 1.78 -3.96
N PRO A 33 -4.83 1.88 -3.40
CA PRO A 33 -5.80 2.86 -3.88
C PRO A 33 -5.36 4.29 -3.54
N GLU A 34 -5.76 5.25 -4.38
CA GLU A 34 -5.55 6.67 -4.12
C GLU A 34 -6.74 7.27 -3.32
N ALA A 35 -6.45 7.83 -2.16
CA ALA A 35 -7.43 8.54 -1.34
C ALA A 35 -7.80 9.91 -1.94
N VAL A 36 -8.94 10.47 -1.55
CA VAL A 36 -9.40 11.80 -2.01
C VAL A 36 -8.44 12.94 -1.65
N CYS A 37 -7.57 12.73 -0.66
CA CYS A 37 -6.51 13.68 -0.31
C CYS A 37 -5.26 13.59 -1.21
N GLY A 38 -5.25 12.67 -2.18
CA GLY A 38 -4.13 12.39 -3.10
C GLY A 38 -3.05 11.48 -2.51
N ALA A 39 -3.30 10.86 -1.35
CA ALA A 39 -2.38 9.89 -0.77
C ALA A 39 -2.64 8.51 -1.39
N VAL A 40 -1.58 7.85 -1.85
CA VAL A 40 -1.61 6.42 -2.18
C VAL A 40 -1.48 5.66 -0.87
N ILE A 41 -2.50 4.86 -0.52
CA ILE A 41 -2.57 4.22 0.80
C ILE A 41 -2.16 2.76 0.74
N MET A 42 -1.33 2.35 1.70
CA MET A 42 -1.07 0.94 2.00
C MET A 42 -2.12 0.47 3.00
N LEU A 43 -3.00 -0.44 2.59
CA LEU A 43 -4.08 -0.94 3.42
C LEU A 43 -3.55 -1.71 4.64
N ALA A 44 -4.13 -1.44 5.81
CA ALA A 44 -3.87 -2.21 7.01
C ALA A 44 -4.52 -3.62 6.91
N PRO A 45 -4.03 -4.62 7.68
CA PRO A 45 -4.72 -5.90 7.84
C PRO A 45 -6.17 -5.72 8.29
N MET A 46 -7.06 -6.62 7.87
CA MET A 46 -8.50 -6.54 8.18
C MET A 46 -8.81 -6.61 9.68
N GLU A 47 -7.90 -7.15 10.48
CA GLU A 47 -8.02 -7.22 11.94
C GLU A 47 -7.64 -5.89 12.63
N THR A 48 -7.10 -4.93 11.88
CA THR A 48 -6.74 -3.62 12.42
C THR A 48 -8.02 -2.83 12.71
N PRO A 49 -8.19 -2.31 13.94
CA PRO A 49 -9.33 -1.46 14.24
C PRO A 49 -9.27 -0.16 13.42
N PRO A 50 -10.43 0.46 13.12
CA PRO A 50 -10.48 1.76 12.46
C PRO A 50 -9.65 2.83 13.19
N GLY A 51 -8.98 3.68 12.43
CA GLY A 51 -8.18 4.80 12.93
C GLY A 51 -8.97 6.12 13.00
N PRO A 52 -8.34 7.22 13.45
CA PRO A 52 -8.89 8.56 13.23
C PRO A 52 -8.98 8.87 11.73
N HIS A 53 -10.04 9.58 11.33
CA HIS A 53 -10.18 10.07 9.97
C HIS A 53 -9.08 11.07 9.60
N CYS A 54 -8.51 10.93 8.41
CA CYS A 54 -7.55 11.87 7.85
C CYS A 54 -8.18 13.27 7.73
N ALA A 55 -7.60 14.26 8.41
CA ALA A 55 -8.11 15.64 8.41
C ALA A 55 -8.25 16.23 6.99
N ARG A 56 -7.35 15.86 6.06
CA ARG A 56 -7.42 16.31 4.66
C ARG A 56 -8.60 15.67 3.92
N CYS A 57 -8.86 14.39 4.14
CA CYS A 57 -10.02 13.72 3.56
C CYS A 57 -11.32 14.31 4.11
N SER A 58 -11.42 14.52 5.43
CA SER A 58 -12.59 15.13 6.05
C SER A 58 -12.83 16.56 5.53
N ALA A 59 -11.79 17.39 5.45
CA ALA A 59 -11.91 18.74 4.91
C ALA A 59 -12.34 18.75 3.43
N PHE A 60 -11.82 17.80 2.63
CA PHE A 60 -12.21 17.65 1.23
C PHE A 60 -13.71 17.33 1.10
N LEU A 61 -14.21 16.37 1.87
CA LEU A 61 -15.61 15.97 1.85
C LEU A 61 -16.54 17.10 2.34
N ALA A 62 -16.17 17.77 3.44
CA ALA A 62 -16.92 18.92 3.95
C ALA A 62 -16.98 20.07 2.93
N ALA A 63 -15.86 20.37 2.26
CA ALA A 63 -15.83 21.37 1.20
C ALA A 63 -16.76 21.00 0.05
N ARG A 64 -16.75 19.73 -0.41
CA ARG A 64 -17.65 19.27 -1.47
C ARG A 64 -19.12 19.34 -1.09
N GLU A 65 -19.46 19.00 0.15
CA GLU A 65 -20.83 19.11 0.65
C GLU A 65 -21.31 20.58 0.60
N SER A 66 -20.43 21.52 0.96
CA SER A 66 -20.74 22.96 0.97
C SER A 66 -20.93 23.61 -0.41
N LEU A 67 -20.38 23.00 -1.48
CA LEU A 67 -20.51 23.55 -2.83
C LEU A 67 -21.98 23.47 -3.29
N ARG A 68 -22.59 24.61 -3.60
CA ARG A 68 -23.98 24.65 -4.07
C ARG A 68 -24.14 24.15 -5.50
N ASP A 69 -23.07 24.23 -6.29
CA ASP A 69 -23.10 23.97 -7.73
C ASP A 69 -22.51 22.60 -8.09
N LEU A 70 -23.23 21.87 -8.92
CA LEU A 70 -22.91 20.47 -9.23
C LEU A 70 -21.65 20.33 -10.10
N GLU A 71 -21.46 21.26 -11.04
CA GLU A 71 -20.31 21.23 -11.94
C GLU A 71 -19.00 21.49 -11.21
N GLN A 72 -19.01 22.29 -10.13
CA GLN A 72 -17.82 22.52 -9.30
C GLN A 72 -17.49 21.32 -8.40
N ARG A 73 -18.49 20.47 -8.11
CA ARG A 73 -18.27 19.19 -7.47
C ARG A 73 -17.58 18.25 -8.48
N ILE A 74 -18.09 18.10 -9.69
CA ILE A 74 -17.63 17.09 -10.66
C ILE A 74 -16.45 17.61 -11.50
N ASP A 75 -15.33 18.02 -10.89
CA ASP A 75 -14.08 18.20 -11.64
C ASP A 75 -13.19 16.96 -11.48
N PRO A 76 -13.36 15.91 -12.32
CA PRO A 76 -12.52 14.72 -12.30
C PRO A 76 -11.05 15.03 -12.62
N HIS A 77 -10.76 16.19 -13.22
CA HIS A 77 -9.41 16.57 -13.62
C HIS A 77 -8.60 17.23 -12.51
N ARG A 78 -9.22 17.67 -11.41
CA ARG A 78 -8.47 18.20 -10.25
C ARG A 78 -7.84 17.12 -9.38
N HIS A 79 -8.36 15.90 -9.44
CA HIS A 79 -7.83 14.76 -8.68
C HIS A 79 -6.54 14.21 -9.28
N ARG A 80 -6.39 14.26 -10.60
CA ARG A 80 -5.17 13.83 -11.30
C ARG A 80 -4.19 14.98 -11.51
N ARG A 81 -4.02 15.90 -10.56
CA ARG A 81 -2.82 16.75 -10.66
C ARG A 81 -1.62 15.85 -10.41
N PRO A 82 -0.77 15.58 -11.42
CA PRO A 82 0.41 14.77 -11.21
C PRO A 82 1.24 15.56 -10.22
N CYS A 83 1.46 15.00 -9.04
CA CYS A 83 2.35 15.55 -8.03
C CYS A 83 3.80 15.44 -8.53
N TRP A 84 4.13 16.08 -9.66
CA TRP A 84 5.45 16.07 -10.29
C TRP A 84 6.52 16.59 -9.33
N LEU A 85 6.14 17.46 -8.38
CA LEU A 85 7.02 17.98 -7.34
C LEU A 85 7.24 17.01 -6.16
N HIS A 86 6.34 16.05 -5.90
CA HIS A 86 6.54 15.06 -4.82
C HIS A 86 7.62 14.02 -5.20
N ARG A 87 7.81 13.78 -6.50
CA ARG A 87 8.84 12.88 -7.02
C ARG A 87 10.27 13.39 -6.81
N ILE A 88 10.44 14.69 -6.57
CA ILE A 88 11.77 15.31 -6.38
C ILE A 88 12.18 15.29 -4.90
N LEU A 89 11.25 15.14 -3.96
CA LEU A 89 11.54 15.19 -2.51
C LEU A 89 11.65 13.82 -1.82
N HIS A 90 11.23 12.72 -2.44
CA HIS A 90 11.44 11.36 -1.91
C HIS A 90 12.78 10.71 -2.29
N ARG A 91 13.71 11.48 -2.88
CA ARG A 91 15.03 10.99 -3.30
C ARG A 91 16.13 11.28 -2.28
N THR A 92 15.94 10.94 -1.01
CA THR A 92 17.06 10.74 -0.06
C THR A 92 16.56 10.09 1.20
N SER A 93 16.70 8.77 1.31
CA SER A 93 16.91 8.03 2.57
C SER A 93 17.25 6.58 2.23
N THR A 94 18.34 6.35 1.51
CA THR A 94 19.05 5.08 1.61
C THR A 94 19.90 5.16 2.89
N PRO A 95 19.62 4.38 3.95
CA PRO A 95 20.56 4.23 5.04
C PRO A 95 21.80 3.52 4.50
N ALA A 96 22.87 4.28 4.30
CA ALA A 96 24.18 3.74 3.99
C ALA A 96 24.66 2.94 5.20
N VAL A 97 24.55 1.61 5.11
CA VAL A 97 25.21 0.69 6.05
C VAL A 97 26.72 0.92 5.93
N PRO A 98 27.44 1.29 7.01
CA PRO A 98 28.88 1.39 6.96
C PRO A 98 29.46 -0.03 6.85
N THR A 99 29.92 -0.38 5.65
CA THR A 99 30.69 -1.61 5.42
C THR A 99 32.04 -1.48 6.13
N PRO A 100 32.42 -2.40 7.03
CA PRO A 100 33.75 -2.39 7.65
C PRO A 100 34.83 -2.62 6.59
N ARG A 101 35.79 -1.70 6.49
CA ARG A 101 37.01 -1.86 5.69
C ARG A 101 37.89 -2.94 6.32
N ALA A 102 37.89 -4.14 5.73
CA ALA A 102 38.93 -5.13 5.98
C ALA A 102 40.20 -4.75 5.19
N LEU A 103 41.19 -4.19 5.90
CA LEU A 103 42.56 -4.08 5.42
C LEU A 103 43.16 -5.48 5.28
N GLY A 104 43.72 -5.76 4.10
CA GLY A 104 44.09 -7.10 3.69
C GLY A 104 45.29 -7.71 4.39
N ARG A 105 45.40 -9.03 4.27
CA ARG A 105 46.70 -9.69 4.09
C ARG A 105 46.54 -11.00 3.33
N ARG A 106 47.14 -11.03 2.14
CA ARG A 106 47.41 -12.23 1.34
C ARG A 106 48.19 -13.26 2.16
N GLY A 107 47.70 -14.49 2.20
CA GLY A 107 48.41 -15.68 2.65
C GLY A 107 47.91 -16.88 1.86
N ARG A 108 48.75 -17.37 0.95
CA ARG A 108 48.55 -18.49 0.03
C ARG A 108 48.77 -19.81 0.77
N LEU A 109 47.90 -20.81 0.58
CA LEU A 109 48.21 -22.22 0.25
C LEU A 109 47.23 -23.26 0.85
N HIS A 110 47.00 -24.30 0.04
CA HIS A 110 46.46 -25.64 0.29
C HIS A 110 44.96 -25.93 0.10
N THR A 111 44.71 -26.63 -1.01
CA THR A 111 43.65 -27.59 -1.37
C THR A 111 43.61 -28.81 -0.42
N PRO A 112 42.81 -29.86 -0.69
CA PRO A 112 41.36 -29.95 -0.94
C PRO A 112 40.72 -30.95 0.05
N ALA A 113 39.41 -30.89 0.30
CA ALA A 113 38.71 -32.03 0.89
C ALA A 113 37.24 -32.04 0.51
N ASP A 114 36.86 -33.17 -0.08
CA ASP A 114 35.53 -33.65 -0.33
C ASP A 114 34.56 -33.47 0.84
N ALA A 115 33.33 -33.10 0.53
CA ALA A 115 32.17 -33.58 1.27
C ALA A 115 30.92 -33.52 0.38
N MET A 116 30.66 -34.64 -0.29
CA MET A 116 29.32 -35.05 -0.71
C MET A 116 28.33 -34.90 0.44
N GLY A 117 27.13 -34.40 0.16
CA GLY A 117 26.09 -34.31 1.17
C GLY A 117 24.74 -33.86 0.61
N SER A 118 24.18 -34.68 -0.29
CA SER A 118 22.73 -34.73 -0.55
C SER A 118 22.14 -35.80 0.38
N PRO A 119 21.02 -35.52 1.09
CA PRO A 119 19.72 -36.08 0.70
C PRO A 119 18.57 -35.03 0.90
N ALA A 120 17.57 -34.88 0.04
CA ALA A 120 16.45 -35.77 -0.31
C ALA A 120 15.37 -35.93 0.78
N VAL A 121 14.10 -35.82 0.33
CA VAL A 121 12.88 -36.51 0.81
C VAL A 121 11.85 -35.75 1.68
N VAL A 122 10.72 -35.44 1.02
CA VAL A 122 9.29 -35.75 1.30
C VAL A 122 8.65 -35.43 2.67
N SER A 123 7.51 -34.73 2.59
CA SER A 123 6.23 -35.02 3.30
C SER A 123 5.10 -34.41 2.44
N ALA A 124 4.24 -35.15 1.73
CA ALA A 124 3.06 -35.91 2.21
C ALA A 124 2.30 -35.11 3.30
N GLY A 125 1.13 -34.52 3.06
CA GLY A 125 -0.13 -35.12 2.65
C GLY A 125 -1.13 -34.98 3.82
N LEU A 126 -2.38 -34.57 3.56
CA LEU A 126 -3.60 -34.71 4.41
C LEU A 126 -4.75 -34.05 3.61
N THR A 127 -5.53 -34.79 2.80
CA THR A 127 -6.86 -35.35 3.15
C THR A 127 -7.70 -34.36 3.96
N GLY A 128 -8.76 -33.75 3.42
CA GLY A 128 -10.00 -34.42 3.05
C GLY A 128 -11.02 -34.26 4.17
N SER A 129 -12.04 -33.45 3.97
CA SER A 129 -13.33 -33.54 4.67
C SER A 129 -14.39 -32.81 3.86
N ASP A 130 -14.95 -33.60 2.96
CA ASP A 130 -16.35 -33.56 2.56
C ASP A 130 -17.23 -33.58 3.83
N ARG A 131 -18.19 -32.66 3.94
CA ARG A 131 -19.27 -32.80 4.91
C ARG A 131 -20.55 -32.12 4.42
N ASP A 132 -21.38 -32.97 3.84
CA ASP A 132 -22.82 -33.10 4.06
C ASP A 132 -23.71 -31.86 3.98
N GLN A 133 -24.38 -31.80 2.84
CA GLN A 133 -25.83 -31.64 2.68
C GLN A 133 -26.67 -31.83 3.96
N ARG A 134 -27.44 -30.80 4.31
CA ARG A 134 -28.87 -30.95 4.64
C ARG A 134 -29.64 -29.66 4.45
#